data_AF-A0A6I3FGN8-F1
#
_entry.id   AF-A0A6I3FGN8-F1
#
_cell.length_a   1.000
_cell.length_b   1.000
_cell.length_c   1.000
_cell.angle_alpha   90.00
_cell.angle_beta   90.00
_cell.angle_gamma   90.00
#
_symmetry.space_group_name_H-M   'P 1'
#
loop_
_entity.id
_entity.type
_entity.pdbx_description
1 polymer ?
#
loop_
_entity_poly.entity_id
_entity_poly.type
_entity_poly.pdbx_seq_one_letter_code
_entity_poly.pdbx_strand_id
1 'polypeptide(L)' 'AARLALDCIKKVEILDFEELGMEAVFKIEVVDFPAFIVVDDKGNDFFAETSTPLHIGVKP' A
#
# COMPACT_ATOMS: atom_id res chain seq x y z
N ALA A 1 5.93 -8.70 0.90
CA ALA A 1 4.76 -8.50 1.78
C ALA A 1 4.41 -9.74 2.60
N ALA A 2 4.34 -10.95 2.01
CA ALA A 2 3.88 -12.16 2.71
C ALA A 2 4.57 -12.48 4.04
N ARG A 3 5.91 -12.30 4.15
CA ARG A 3 6.62 -12.53 5.42
C ARG A 3 6.28 -11.47 6.48
N LEU A 4 6.18 -10.22 6.05
CA LEU A 4 5.81 -9.07 6.88
C LEU A 4 4.39 -9.23 7.45
N ALA A 5 3.47 -9.68 6.61
CA ALA A 5 2.13 -10.07 7.01
C ALA A 5 2.16 -11.18 8.08
N LEU A 6 3.03 -12.18 7.93
CA LEU A 6 3.13 -13.29 8.88
C LEU A 6 3.64 -12.87 10.27
N ASP A 7 4.53 -11.89 10.34
CA ASP A 7 5.14 -11.44 11.60
C ASP A 7 4.28 -10.37 12.31
N CYS A 8 3.61 -9.50 11.54
CA CYS A 8 2.85 -8.36 12.07
C CYS A 8 1.35 -8.64 12.28
N ILE A 9 0.73 -9.58 11.55
CA ILE A 9 -0.69 -9.89 11.71
C ILE A 9 -0.91 -10.81 12.91
N LYS A 10 -1.76 -10.39 13.85
CA LYS A 10 -2.12 -11.13 15.07
C LYS A 10 -3.45 -11.85 14.97
N LYS A 11 -4.36 -11.34 14.13
CA LYS A 11 -5.69 -11.92 13.93
C LYS A 11 -6.20 -11.61 12.53
N VAL A 12 -6.94 -12.54 11.94
CA VAL A 12 -7.61 -12.40 10.65
C VAL A 12 -9.03 -12.92 10.80
N GLU A 13 -10.01 -12.10 10.43
CA GLU A 13 -11.43 -12.46 10.38
C GLU A 13 -12.01 -12.02 9.03
N ILE A 14 -12.90 -12.82 8.45
CA ILE A 14 -13.64 -12.42 7.25
C ILE A 14 -14.72 -11.44 7.70
N LEU A 15 -14.73 -10.26 7.10
CA LEU A 15 -15.68 -9.19 7.39
C LEU A 15 -16.86 -9.20 6.42
N ASP A 16 -16.60 -9.44 5.13
CA ASP A 16 -17.62 -9.43 4.08
C ASP A 16 -17.16 -10.23 2.84
N PHE A 17 -18.13 -10.65 2.00
CA PHE A 17 -17.93 -11.37 0.73
C PHE A 17 -17.08 -12.65 0.84
N GLU A 18 -17.45 -13.55 1.75
CA GLU A 18 -16.74 -14.83 1.98
C GLU A 18 -16.61 -15.70 0.72
N GLU A 19 -17.57 -15.60 -0.21
CA GLU A 19 -17.59 -16.32 -1.48
C GLU A 19 -16.43 -15.95 -2.42
N LEU A 20 -15.81 -14.78 -2.24
CA LEU A 20 -14.65 -14.33 -3.03
C LEU A 20 -13.33 -14.98 -2.57
N GLY A 21 -13.36 -15.79 -1.50
CA GLY A 21 -12.21 -16.53 -1.01
C GLY A 21 -11.06 -15.61 -0.61
N MET A 22 -9.95 -15.64 -1.35
CA MET A 22 -8.76 -14.81 -1.07
C MET A 22 -8.99 -13.31 -1.29
N GLU A 23 -10.01 -12.94 -2.07
CA GLU A 23 -10.34 -11.54 -2.37
C GLU A 23 -11.44 -10.97 -1.44
N ALA A 24 -11.90 -11.76 -0.46
CA ALA A 24 -12.86 -11.30 0.53
C ALA A 24 -12.34 -10.09 1.34
N VAL A 25 -13.23 -9.35 2.00
CA VAL A 25 -12.82 -8.26 2.88
C VAL A 25 -12.38 -8.84 4.22
N PHE A 26 -11.13 -8.60 4.61
CA PHE A 26 -10.59 -9.11 5.87
C PHE A 26 -10.42 -7.99 6.90
N LYS A 27 -10.92 -8.24 8.10
CA LYS A 27 -10.54 -7.47 9.29
C LYS A 27 -9.29 -8.10 9.88
N ILE A 28 -8.18 -7.35 9.88
CA ILE A 28 -6.91 -7.80 10.45
C ILE A 28 -6.52 -6.95 11.65
N GLU A 29 -6.01 -7.61 12.69
CA GLU A 29 -5.37 -6.94 13.82
C GLU A 29 -3.85 -7.05 13.63
N VAL A 30 -3.15 -5.91 13.65
CA VAL A 30 -1.71 -5.85 13.38
C VAL A 30 -0.97 -5.16 14.52
N VAL A 31 0.28 -5.58 14.75
CA VAL A 31 1.21 -4.96 15.70
C VAL A 31 2.52 -4.70 14.98
N ASP A 32 3.09 -3.51 15.18
CA ASP A 32 4.37 -3.06 14.59
C ASP A 32 4.43 -3.23 13.07
N PHE A 33 3.35 -2.86 12.37
CA PHE A 33 3.29 -2.94 10.91
C PHE A 33 3.98 -1.73 10.27
N PRO A 34 5.17 -1.90 9.64
CA PRO A 34 5.88 -0.80 9.01
C PRO A 34 5.16 -0.35 7.73
N ALA A 35 5.05 0.96 7.56
CA ALA A 35 4.51 1.60 6.36
C ALA A 35 5.22 2.94 6.10
N PHE A 36 5.13 3.41 4.86
CA PHE A 36 5.60 4.73 4.46
C PHE A 36 4.40 5.61 4.10
N ILE A 37 4.46 6.90 4.46
CA ILE A 37 3.51 7.89 3.98
C ILE A 37 3.91 8.23 2.54
N VAL A 38 3.13 7.73 1.58
CA VAL A 38 3.37 7.99 0.15
C VAL A 38 2.65 9.26 -0.29
N VAL A 39 1.40 9.43 0.14
CA VAL A 39 0.58 10.61 -0.13
C VAL A 39 0.03 11.11 1.20
N ASP A 40 0.08 12.42 1.41
CA ASP A 40 -0.50 13.07 2.59
C ASP A 40 -1.77 13.88 2.26
N ASP A 41 -2.42 14.39 3.30
CA ASP A 41 -3.62 15.21 3.22
C ASP A 41 -3.37 16.67 2.80
N LYS A 42 -2.11 17.03 2.53
CA LYS A 42 -1.67 18.40 2.17
C LYS A 42 -1.32 18.51 0.69
N GLY A 43 -1.52 17.44 -0.08
CA GLY A 43 -1.22 17.38 -1.51
C GLY A 43 0.23 17.00 -1.83
N ASN A 44 1.00 16.50 -0.85
CA ASN A 44 2.32 15.95 -1.12
C ASN A 44 2.19 14.50 -1.60
N ASP A 45 2.94 14.16 -2.64
CA ASP A 45 3.06 12.80 -3.18
C ASP A 45 4.55 12.48 -3.38
N PHE A 46 5.03 11.45 -2.67
CA PHE A 46 6.42 11.01 -2.66
C PHE A 46 6.94 10.63 -4.06
N PHE A 47 6.07 10.17 -4.96
CA PHE A 47 6.47 9.75 -6.31
C PHE A 47 6.22 10.82 -7.39
N ALA A 48 5.72 12.00 -7.04
CA ALA A 48 5.37 13.03 -8.02
C ALA A 48 6.52 13.41 -8.95
N GLU A 49 7.75 13.50 -8.45
CA GLU A 49 8.92 13.89 -9.24
C GLU A 49 9.43 12.73 -10.13
N THR A 50 9.46 11.50 -9.61
CA THR A 50 9.99 10.33 -10.34
C THR A 50 9.01 9.76 -11.36
N SER A 51 7.74 10.12 -11.26
CA SER A 51 6.69 9.71 -12.21
C SER A 51 6.63 10.59 -13.45
N THR A 52 7.42 11.68 -13.49
CA THR A 52 7.47 12.55 -14.65
C THR A 52 8.27 11.90 -15.79
N PRO A 53 7.71 11.83 -17.02
CA PRO A 53 8.48 11.40 -18.17
C PRO A 53 9.70 12.31 -18.33
N LEU A 54 10.89 11.72 -18.45
CA LEU A 54 12.11 12.47 -18.72
C LEU A 54 11.91 13.29 -20.00
N HIS A 55 11.88 14.61 -19.87
CA HIS A 55 11.90 15.50 -21.02
C HIS A 55 13.33 15.51 -21.55
N ILE A 56 13.64 14.62 -22.50
CA ILE A 56 14.91 14.64 -23.23
C ILE A 56 14.91 15.91 -24.07
N GLY A 57 15.46 16.99 -23.52
CA GLY A 57 15.53 18.28 -24.18
C GLY A 57 16.26 18.15 -25.51
N VAL A 58 15.56 18.46 -26.60
CA VAL A 58 16.22 18.82 -27.86
C VAL A 58 16.94 20.15 -27.58
N LYS A 59 18.27 20.09 -27.40
CA LYS A 59 19.11 21.30 -27.39
C LYS A 59 18.94 22.02 -28.73
N PRO A 60 19.02 23.36 -28.75
CA PRO A 60 18.94 24.14 -29.99
C PRO A 60 20.05 23.78 -30.98
#